data_AF-A0A7C5DBB8-F1
#
_entry.id   AF-A0A7C5DBB8-F1
#
_cell.length_a   1.000
_cell.length_b   1.000
_cell.length_c   1.000
_cell.angle_alpha   90.00
_cell.angle_beta   90.00
_cell.angle_gamma   90.00
#
_symmetry.space_group_name_H-M   'P 1'
#
loop_
_entity.id
_entity.type
_entity.pdbx_description
1 polymer ?
#
loop_
_entity_poly.entity_id
_entity_poly.type
_entity_poly.pdbx_seq_one_letter_code
_entity_poly.pdbx_strand_id
1 'polypeptide(L)'
;MQVLNDILKKDINRVIDGVIKADDSTHIFQEVEEYVLTKEISKYLEKLIDGYRTSIEKSITGEPYPYNGVWISGYFGSGKSHLLKVLSYLLENSVVDGKRLIDLFIPKVEDQFLRGNLQKIVKVPSKSILFNIDSQADAALSRDVNQILYIFEKVFNHMLGYSTERREIAEFERHLDEEGELELFKEKYLEINKVEWEKDRNKALGLGRQKLIKILKEYRGLSEENAVQLIENYKS
;
A
#
# COMPACT_ATOMS: atom_id res chain seq x y z
N MET A 1 21.46 -28.49 38.02
CA MET A 1 21.96 -27.23 37.43
C MET A 1 20.90 -26.76 36.46
N GLN A 2 20.43 -25.51 36.56
CA GLN A 2 19.60 -24.93 35.51
C GLN A 2 20.45 -24.81 34.25
N VAL A 3 19.98 -25.38 33.15
CA VAL A 3 20.66 -25.30 31.85
C VAL A 3 20.27 -23.96 31.21
N LEU A 4 21.12 -23.39 30.35
CA LEU A 4 20.89 -22.07 29.74
C LEU A 4 19.50 -21.95 29.07
N ASN A 5 19.00 -23.07 28.51
CA ASN A 5 17.68 -23.16 27.90
C ASN A 5 16.53 -22.91 28.90
N ASP A 6 16.71 -23.22 30.18
CA ASP A 6 15.68 -23.06 31.21
C ASP A 6 15.51 -21.60 31.67
N ILE A 7 16.46 -20.73 31.31
CA ILE A 7 16.47 -19.31 31.69
C ILE A 7 15.87 -18.45 30.57
N LEU A 8 15.98 -18.91 29.32
CA LEU A 8 15.59 -18.13 28.15
C LEU A 8 14.11 -18.32 27.82
N LYS A 9 13.42 -17.20 27.59
CA LYS A 9 12.00 -17.21 27.19
C LYS A 9 11.75 -17.86 25.82
N LYS A 10 12.78 -17.99 24.98
CA LYS A 10 12.72 -18.50 23.60
C LYS A 10 13.94 -19.37 23.28
N ASP A 11 13.78 -20.27 22.31
CA ASP A 11 14.84 -21.18 21.85
C ASP A 11 16.07 -20.39 21.35
N ILE A 12 17.26 -20.80 21.80
CA ILE A 12 18.54 -20.19 21.43
C ILE A 12 18.96 -20.51 19.98
N ASN A 13 18.47 -21.62 19.41
CA ASN A 13 18.86 -22.08 18.08
C ASN A 13 17.98 -21.51 16.95
N ARG A 14 17.02 -20.64 17.28
CA ARG A 14 16.12 -20.04 16.28
C ARG A 14 16.89 -19.11 15.33
N VAL A 15 16.55 -19.19 14.05
CA VAL A 15 17.12 -18.31 13.02
C VAL A 15 16.52 -16.91 13.18
N ILE A 16 17.36 -15.87 13.20
CA ILE A 16 16.93 -14.47 13.25
C ILE A 16 17.53 -13.75 12.05
N ASP A 17 16.69 -13.19 11.20
CA ASP A 17 17.15 -12.41 10.06
C ASP A 17 17.74 -11.07 10.52
N GLY A 18 19.03 -10.89 10.27
CA GLY A 18 19.76 -9.68 10.65
C GLY A 18 19.51 -8.48 9.72
N VAL A 19 18.87 -8.69 8.57
CA VAL A 19 18.60 -7.65 7.57
C VAL A 19 17.12 -7.66 7.21
N ILE A 20 16.45 -6.56 7.50
CA ILE A 20 15.03 -6.40 7.21
C ILE A 20 14.89 -5.86 5.79
N LYS A 21 14.39 -6.69 4.88
CA LYS A 21 13.98 -6.26 3.54
C LYS A 21 12.49 -5.94 3.54
N ALA A 22 12.10 -4.87 2.85
CA ALA A 22 10.73 -4.38 2.82
C ALA A 22 9.77 -5.31 2.05
N ASP A 23 10.32 -6.09 1.10
CA ASP A 23 9.63 -7.01 0.20
C ASP A 23 9.59 -8.47 0.70
N ASP A 24 10.33 -8.81 1.75
CA ASP A 24 10.37 -10.17 2.27
C ASP A 24 9.19 -10.47 3.20
N SER A 25 8.35 -11.40 2.75
CA SER A 25 7.13 -11.86 3.41
C SER A 25 7.24 -13.29 3.96
N THR A 26 8.39 -13.96 3.82
CA THR A 26 8.53 -15.38 4.15
C THR A 26 8.49 -15.70 5.64
N HIS A 27 8.88 -14.74 6.50
CA HIS A 27 8.96 -14.92 7.96
C HIS A 27 8.19 -13.88 8.77
N ILE A 28 7.10 -13.33 8.23
CA ILE A 28 6.31 -12.25 8.88
C ILE A 28 5.84 -12.64 10.28
N PHE A 29 5.33 -13.87 10.45
CA PHE A 29 4.84 -14.35 11.75
C PHE A 29 5.95 -14.29 12.81
N GLN A 30 7.11 -14.84 12.49
CA GLN A 30 8.27 -14.86 13.37
C GLN A 30 8.80 -13.45 13.63
N GLU A 31 8.83 -12.59 12.62
CA GLU A 31 9.28 -11.19 12.74
C GLU A 31 8.43 -10.43 13.77
N VAL A 32 7.10 -10.51 13.67
CA VAL A 32 6.17 -9.88 14.63
C VAL A 32 6.29 -10.53 16.02
N GLU A 33 6.44 -11.85 16.08
CA GLU A 33 6.62 -12.59 17.34
C GLU A 33 7.95 -12.26 18.04
N GLU A 34 9.03 -11.98 17.32
CA GLU A 34 10.33 -11.58 17.85
C GLU A 34 10.43 -10.09 18.19
N TYR A 35 9.57 -9.25 17.60
CA TYR A 35 9.62 -7.81 17.84
C TYR A 35 9.53 -7.45 19.34
N VAL A 36 10.51 -6.69 19.83
CA VAL A 36 10.55 -6.24 21.22
C VAL A 36 10.00 -4.82 21.31
N LEU A 37 8.82 -4.67 21.91
CA LEU A 37 8.24 -3.36 22.19
C LEU A 37 8.89 -2.77 23.45
N THR A 38 9.79 -1.81 23.26
CA THR A 38 10.38 -1.06 24.38
C THR A 38 9.40 -0.02 24.93
N LYS A 39 9.62 0.44 26.16
CA LYS A 39 8.79 1.51 26.77
C LYS A 39 8.78 2.79 25.94
N GLU A 40 9.92 3.14 25.35
CA GLU A 40 10.05 4.33 24.50
C GLU A 40 9.25 4.19 23.20
N ILE A 41 9.38 3.05 22.50
CA ILE A 41 8.60 2.77 21.29
C ILE A 41 7.10 2.75 21.62
N SER A 42 6.71 2.16 22.75
CA SER A 42 5.31 2.14 23.21
C SER A 42 4.72 3.53 23.36
N LYS A 43 5.48 4.49 23.91
CA LYS A 43 5.03 5.89 24.06
C LYS A 43 4.85 6.60 22.71
N TYR A 44 5.76 6.38 21.76
CA TYR A 44 5.60 6.97 20.42
C TYR A 44 4.47 6.31 19.64
N LEU A 45 4.28 5.00 19.82
CA LEU A 45 3.18 4.25 19.24
C LEU A 45 1.85 4.79 19.74
N GLU A 46 1.73 5.08 21.03
CA GLU A 46 0.52 5.71 21.60
C GLU A 46 0.12 6.98 20.86
N LYS A 47 1.07 7.90 20.63
CA LYS A 47 0.82 9.15 19.89
C LYS A 47 0.38 8.89 18.44
N LEU A 48 1.00 7.93 17.76
CA LEU A 48 0.65 7.56 16.38
C LEU A 48 -0.77 6.99 16.32
N ILE A 49 -1.07 6.02 17.19
CA ILE A 49 -2.34 5.31 17.23
C ILE A 49 -3.48 6.25 17.63
N ASP A 50 -3.24 7.17 18.57
CA ASP A 50 -4.23 8.18 18.96
C ASP A 50 -4.57 9.13 17.81
N GLY A 51 -3.56 9.61 17.07
CA GLY A 51 -3.76 10.42 15.87
C GLY A 51 -4.51 9.66 14.76
N TYR A 52 -4.14 8.41 14.52
CA TYR A 52 -4.79 7.56 13.52
C TYR A 52 -6.24 7.21 13.89
N ARG A 53 -6.51 6.94 15.17
CA ARG A 53 -7.88 6.75 15.68
C ARG A 53 -8.71 8.01 15.46
N THR A 54 -8.17 9.17 15.81
CA THR A 54 -8.86 10.46 15.63
C THR A 54 -9.13 10.76 14.15
N SER A 55 -8.22 10.41 13.24
CA SER A 55 -8.45 10.58 11.80
C SER A 55 -9.59 9.71 11.28
N ILE A 56 -9.70 8.47 11.77
CA ILE A 56 -10.81 7.56 11.44
C ILE A 56 -12.13 8.14 11.96
N GLU A 57 -12.18 8.54 13.23
CA GLU A 57 -13.38 9.08 13.87
C GLU A 57 -13.91 10.31 13.11
N LYS A 58 -13.01 11.23 12.75
CA LYS A 58 -13.36 12.43 11.98
C LYS A 58 -13.80 12.14 10.54
N SER A 59 -13.18 11.16 9.90
CA SER A 59 -13.61 10.71 8.56
C SER A 59 -15.06 10.20 8.57
N ILE A 60 -15.52 9.60 9.68
CA ILE A 60 -16.89 9.11 9.83
C ILE A 60 -17.87 10.27 10.05
N THR A 61 -17.47 11.31 10.80
CA THR A 61 -18.33 12.48 11.07
C THR A 61 -18.29 13.55 9.98
N GLY A 62 -17.41 13.41 8.99
CA GLY A 62 -17.19 14.40 7.93
C GLY A 62 -16.38 15.62 8.40
N GLU A 63 -15.74 15.54 9.57
CA GLU A 63 -14.90 16.61 10.09
C GLU A 63 -13.49 16.57 9.49
N PRO A 64 -12.86 17.73 9.23
CA PRO A 64 -11.49 17.75 8.74
C PRO A 64 -10.49 17.32 9.83
N TYR A 65 -9.51 16.51 9.42
CA TYR A 65 -8.33 16.19 10.20
C TYR A 65 -7.10 16.86 9.57
N PRO A 66 -6.37 17.74 10.30
CA PRO A 66 -5.37 18.63 9.70
C PRO A 66 -4.02 17.97 9.39
N TYR A 67 -3.83 16.69 9.73
CA TYR A 67 -2.56 15.98 9.57
C TYR A 67 -2.69 14.84 8.56
N ASN A 68 -1.72 14.73 7.65
CA ASN A 68 -1.71 13.73 6.57
C ASN A 68 -0.45 12.83 6.57
N GLY A 69 0.39 12.89 7.62
CA GLY A 69 1.61 12.09 7.69
C GLY A 69 2.26 12.03 9.06
N VAL A 70 3.16 11.06 9.24
CA VAL A 70 3.96 10.86 10.46
C VAL A 70 5.43 10.78 10.06
N TRP A 71 6.29 11.51 10.79
CA TRP A 71 7.73 11.48 10.60
C TRP A 71 8.41 10.62 11.68
N ILE A 72 9.08 9.54 11.29
CA ILE A 72 9.83 8.65 12.20
C ILE A 72 11.32 8.92 12.01
N SER A 73 11.96 9.53 13.02
CA SER A 73 13.39 9.84 13.04
C SER A 73 14.13 9.09 14.14
N GLY A 74 15.46 8.97 14.00
CA GLY A 74 16.32 8.23 14.94
C GLY A 74 17.63 7.76 14.31
N TYR A 75 18.59 7.36 15.15
CA TYR A 75 19.93 6.96 14.72
C TYR A 75 19.96 5.69 13.84
N PHE A 76 21.05 5.48 13.11
CA PHE A 76 21.26 4.23 12.38
C PHE A 76 21.24 3.04 13.35
N GLY A 77 20.60 1.93 12.95
CA GLY A 77 20.44 0.75 13.81
C GLY A 77 19.36 0.87 14.89
N SER A 78 18.65 2.00 15.01
CA SER A 78 17.61 2.18 16.05
C SER A 78 16.29 1.45 15.78
N GLY A 79 16.20 0.64 14.72
CA GLY A 79 15.00 -0.15 14.39
C GLY A 79 13.86 0.60 13.69
N LYS A 80 14.08 1.79 13.10
CA LYS A 80 13.03 2.57 12.41
C LYS A 80 12.32 1.79 11.30
N SER A 81 13.09 1.18 10.39
CA SER A 81 12.53 0.41 9.28
C SER A 81 11.80 -0.84 9.78
N HIS A 82 12.29 -1.47 10.85
CA HIS A 82 11.62 -2.59 11.50
C HIS A 82 10.27 -2.16 12.08
N LEU A 83 10.23 -1.04 12.80
CA LEU A 83 8.99 -0.48 13.33
C LEU A 83 8.00 -0.19 12.20
N LEU A 84 8.44 0.46 11.11
CA LEU A 84 7.58 0.75 9.97
C LEU A 84 7.02 -0.53 9.32
N LYS A 85 7.86 -1.55 9.14
CA LYS A 85 7.45 -2.84 8.59
C LYS A 85 6.45 -3.56 9.51
N VAL A 86 6.71 -3.63 10.81
CA VAL A 86 5.77 -4.20 11.78
C VAL A 86 4.44 -3.43 11.77
N LEU A 87 4.47 -2.09 11.78
CA LEU A 87 3.24 -1.29 11.69
C LEU A 87 2.44 -1.58 10.43
N SER A 88 3.11 -1.75 9.29
CA SER A 88 2.45 -2.08 8.02
C SER A 88 1.61 -3.36 8.14
N TYR A 89 2.15 -4.38 8.82
CA TYR A 89 1.48 -5.65 9.06
C TYR A 89 0.36 -5.56 10.09
N LEU A 90 0.57 -4.80 11.17
CA LEU A 90 -0.43 -4.64 12.22
C LEU A 90 -1.66 -3.87 11.75
N LEU A 91 -1.46 -2.80 10.98
CA LEU A 91 -2.54 -1.94 10.48
C LEU A 91 -3.38 -2.66 9.42
N GLU A 92 -2.75 -3.41 8.51
CA GLU A 92 -3.47 -4.23 7.53
C GLU A 92 -4.15 -5.44 8.18
N ASN A 93 -3.66 -5.86 9.36
CA ASN A 93 -4.23 -6.92 10.19
C ASN A 93 -4.39 -8.26 9.43
N SER A 94 -3.43 -8.56 8.56
CA SER A 94 -3.44 -9.76 7.72
C SER A 94 -3.44 -11.04 8.56
N VAL A 95 -4.07 -12.08 8.01
CA VAL A 95 -4.03 -13.44 8.56
C VAL A 95 -2.85 -14.17 7.93
N VAL A 96 -1.93 -14.63 8.77
CA VAL A 96 -0.78 -15.46 8.38
C VAL A 96 -0.84 -16.76 9.19
N ASP A 97 -0.75 -17.90 8.52
CA ASP A 97 -0.87 -19.24 9.14
C ASP A 97 -2.12 -19.40 10.03
N GLY A 98 -3.24 -18.82 9.58
CA GLY A 98 -4.54 -18.88 10.28
C GLY A 98 -4.64 -17.99 11.53
N LYS A 99 -3.63 -17.16 11.82
CA LYS A 99 -3.62 -16.23 12.97
C LYS A 99 -3.50 -14.79 12.48
N ARG A 100 -4.19 -13.86 13.15
CA ARG A 100 -3.97 -12.43 12.87
C ARG A 100 -2.70 -11.96 13.54
N LEU A 101 -1.90 -11.19 12.82
CA LEU A 101 -0.63 -10.68 13.33
C LEU A 101 -0.82 -9.77 14.56
N ILE A 102 -1.96 -9.09 14.65
CA ILE A 102 -2.29 -8.28 15.82
C ILE A 102 -2.39 -9.11 17.10
N ASP A 103 -2.85 -10.36 17.01
CA ASP A 103 -3.02 -11.25 18.17
C ASP A 103 -1.66 -11.66 18.77
N LEU A 104 -0.57 -11.61 17.98
CA LEU A 104 0.81 -11.82 18.44
C LEU A 104 1.40 -10.57 19.10
N PHE A 105 0.96 -9.39 18.67
CA PHE A 105 1.51 -8.12 19.12
C PHE A 105 0.84 -7.59 20.38
N ILE A 106 -0.48 -7.77 20.52
CA ILE A 106 -1.27 -7.30 21.66
C ILE A 106 -0.73 -7.73 23.03
N PRO A 107 -0.28 -8.99 23.24
CA PRO A 107 0.31 -9.41 24.51
C PRO A 107 1.59 -8.65 24.89
N LYS A 108 2.27 -8.02 23.92
CA LYS A 108 3.49 -7.21 24.14
C LYS A 108 3.19 -5.79 24.59
N VAL A 109 1.96 -5.31 24.38
CA VAL A 109 1.54 -3.95 24.75
C VAL A 109 1.11 -3.95 26.21
N GLU A 110 1.94 -3.43 27.12
CA GLU A 110 1.63 -3.38 28.56
C GLU A 110 0.52 -2.37 28.88
N ASP A 111 0.53 -1.20 28.22
CA ASP A 111 -0.43 -0.14 28.45
C ASP A 111 -1.84 -0.51 27.94
N GLN A 112 -2.83 -0.41 28.83
CA GLN A 112 -4.19 -0.85 28.55
C GLN A 112 -4.93 0.07 27.56
N PHE A 113 -4.65 1.37 27.59
CA PHE A 113 -5.26 2.35 26.68
C PHE A 113 -4.74 2.17 25.26
N LEU A 114 -3.42 2.06 25.11
CA LEU A 114 -2.77 1.75 23.84
C LEU A 114 -3.28 0.43 23.27
N ARG A 115 -3.35 -0.61 24.10
CA ARG A 115 -3.88 -1.91 23.69
C ARG A 115 -5.31 -1.79 23.16
N GLY A 116 -6.19 -1.11 23.90
CA GLY A 116 -7.58 -0.91 23.49
C GLY A 116 -7.72 -0.08 22.22
N ASN A 117 -6.94 1.00 22.08
CA ASN A 117 -6.94 1.83 20.88
C ASN A 117 -6.41 1.08 19.66
N LEU A 118 -5.32 0.32 19.83
CA LEU A 118 -4.75 -0.51 18.76
C LEU A 118 -5.78 -1.54 18.27
N GLN A 119 -6.47 -2.24 19.18
CA GLN A 119 -7.54 -3.17 18.83
C GLN A 119 -8.74 -2.53 18.12
N LYS A 120 -9.03 -1.25 18.39
CA LYS A 120 -10.09 -0.51 17.69
C LYS A 120 -9.68 -0.18 16.26
N ILE A 121 -8.49 0.38 16.06
CA ILE A 121 -8.09 0.85 14.73
C ILE A 121 -7.90 -0.30 13.73
N VAL A 122 -7.41 -1.47 14.17
CA VAL A 122 -7.18 -2.63 13.27
C VAL A 122 -8.47 -3.31 12.80
N LYS A 123 -9.63 -2.90 13.33
CA LYS A 123 -10.94 -3.36 12.84
C LYS A 123 -11.37 -2.62 11.59
N VAL A 124 -10.80 -1.45 11.33
CA VAL A 124 -11.04 -0.69 10.10
C VAL A 124 -10.17 -1.33 9.01
N PRO A 125 -10.77 -1.83 7.91
CA PRO A 125 -10.00 -2.39 6.81
C PRO A 125 -9.01 -1.36 6.28
N SER A 126 -7.75 -1.75 6.14
CA SER A 126 -6.71 -0.89 5.59
C SER A 126 -5.78 -1.70 4.69
N LYS A 127 -5.02 -1.00 3.84
CA LYS A 127 -3.95 -1.57 3.03
C LYS A 127 -2.68 -0.78 3.28
N SER A 128 -1.59 -1.50 3.53
CA SER A 128 -0.29 -0.88 3.76
C SER A 128 0.57 -1.00 2.51
N ILE A 129 1.18 0.11 2.08
CA ILE A 129 2.13 0.11 0.97
C ILE A 129 3.49 0.57 1.49
N LEU A 130 4.47 -0.33 1.44
CA LEU A 130 5.83 -0.08 1.89
C LEU A 130 6.76 0.03 0.68
N PHE A 131 7.43 1.17 0.51
CA PHE A 131 8.34 1.39 -0.60
C PHE A 131 9.49 2.31 -0.21
N ASN A 132 10.61 2.17 -0.92
CA ASN A 132 11.73 3.09 -0.82
C ASN A 132 11.63 4.12 -1.96
N ILE A 133 11.61 5.41 -1.62
CA ILE A 133 11.53 6.51 -2.59
C ILE A 133 12.67 6.42 -3.62
N ASP A 134 13.91 6.16 -3.19
CA ASP A 134 15.07 6.11 -4.09
C ASP A 134 14.98 4.94 -5.09
N SER A 135 14.31 3.84 -4.71
CA SER A 135 14.11 2.69 -5.61
C SER A 135 13.02 2.90 -6.66
N GLN A 136 12.10 3.83 -6.39
CA GLN A 136 10.98 4.16 -7.29
C GLN A 136 11.30 5.36 -8.18
N ALA A 137 12.36 6.10 -7.86
CA ALA A 137 12.78 7.27 -8.63
C ALA A 137 13.42 6.82 -9.94
N ASP A 138 12.79 7.17 -11.07
CA ASP A 138 13.42 7.02 -12.37
C ASP A 138 14.64 7.94 -12.43
N ALA A 139 15.80 7.37 -12.80
CA ALA A 139 17.11 8.03 -12.76
C ALA A 139 17.22 9.35 -13.56
N ALA A 140 16.20 9.68 -14.35
CA ALA A 140 16.15 10.82 -15.26
C ALA A 140 15.36 12.05 -14.74
N LEU A 141 14.68 11.96 -13.60
CA LEU A 141 13.84 13.06 -13.10
C LEU A 141 14.53 13.77 -11.94
N SER A 142 14.80 15.08 -12.14
CA SER A 142 15.35 15.99 -11.14
C SER A 142 14.50 16.00 -9.86
N ARG A 143 15.15 16.22 -8.70
CA ARG A 143 14.57 16.29 -7.35
C ARG A 143 13.61 17.49 -7.17
N ASP A 144 12.49 17.46 -7.88
CA ASP A 144 11.38 18.41 -7.75
C ASP A 144 10.32 17.82 -6.81
N VAL A 145 9.56 18.68 -6.11
CA VAL A 145 8.43 18.29 -5.24
C VAL A 145 7.41 17.44 -6.01
N ASN A 146 7.28 17.70 -7.32
CA ASN A 146 6.45 16.92 -8.24
C ASN A 146 6.88 15.44 -8.34
N GLN A 147 8.16 15.11 -8.11
CA GLN A 147 8.66 13.74 -8.19
C GLN A 147 8.16 12.89 -7.02
N ILE A 148 8.12 13.44 -5.81
CA ILE A 148 7.63 12.71 -4.63
C ILE A 148 6.15 12.39 -4.82
N LEU A 149 5.34 13.38 -5.22
CA LEU A 149 3.92 13.17 -5.50
C LEU A 149 3.71 12.12 -6.61
N TYR A 150 4.47 12.21 -7.69
CA TYR A 150 4.43 11.22 -8.77
C TYR A 150 4.75 9.80 -8.28
N ILE A 151 5.75 9.63 -7.41
CA ILE A 151 6.08 8.32 -6.83
C ILE A 151 4.93 7.79 -5.97
N PHE A 152 4.32 8.64 -5.13
CA PHE A 152 3.15 8.25 -4.34
C PHE A 152 2.00 7.79 -5.24
N GLU A 153 1.71 8.54 -6.31
CA GLU A 153 0.66 8.21 -7.28
C GLU A 153 0.98 6.90 -8.02
N LYS A 154 2.23 6.73 -8.49
CA LYS A 154 2.70 5.52 -9.17
C LYS A 154 2.53 4.28 -8.30
N VAL A 155 2.98 4.34 -7.05
CA VAL A 155 2.89 3.23 -6.10
C VAL A 155 1.44 2.94 -5.71
N PHE A 156 0.60 3.96 -5.56
CA PHE A 156 -0.81 3.80 -5.29
C PHE A 156 -1.55 3.15 -6.48
N ASN A 157 -1.31 3.62 -7.71
CA ASN A 157 -1.86 3.04 -8.93
C ASN A 157 -1.40 1.60 -9.12
N HIS A 158 -0.13 1.29 -8.83
CA HIS A 158 0.38 -0.07 -8.87
C HIS A 158 -0.41 -1.00 -7.94
N MET A 159 -0.68 -0.57 -6.70
CA MET A 159 -1.46 -1.34 -5.73
C MET A 159 -2.87 -1.65 -6.26
N LEU A 160 -3.51 -0.68 -6.92
CA LEU A 160 -4.83 -0.82 -7.51
C LEU A 160 -4.83 -1.62 -8.84
N GLY A 161 -3.67 -2.01 -9.37
CA GLY A 161 -3.55 -2.71 -10.66
C GLY A 161 -3.56 -1.79 -11.89
N TYR A 162 -3.54 -0.47 -11.69
CA TYR A 162 -3.54 0.53 -12.75
C TYR A 162 -2.14 0.76 -13.36
N SER A 163 -2.09 1.59 -14.38
CA SER A 163 -0.89 2.02 -15.08
C SER A 163 0.04 2.81 -14.15
N THR A 164 1.31 2.39 -14.12
CA THR A 164 2.39 3.05 -13.37
C THR A 164 3.20 4.01 -14.23
N GLU A 165 3.13 3.83 -15.55
CA GLU A 165 3.98 4.55 -16.53
C GLU A 165 3.31 5.83 -17.01
N ARG A 166 1.99 5.79 -17.15
CA ARG A 166 1.18 6.89 -17.69
C ARG A 166 0.02 7.19 -16.78
N ARG A 167 0.02 8.40 -16.22
CA ARG A 167 -1.03 8.91 -15.34
C ARG A 167 -2.38 8.97 -16.05
N GLU A 168 -2.39 9.41 -17.30
CA GLU A 168 -3.59 9.55 -18.13
C GLU A 168 -4.31 8.21 -18.32
N ILE A 169 -3.54 7.13 -18.46
CA ILE A 169 -4.07 5.77 -18.55
C ILE A 169 -4.62 5.31 -17.20
N ALA A 170 -3.92 5.62 -16.11
CA ALA A 170 -4.37 5.23 -14.77
C ALA A 170 -5.67 5.95 -14.37
N GLU A 171 -5.83 7.23 -14.74
CA GLU A 171 -7.08 7.97 -14.56
C GLU A 171 -8.21 7.37 -15.41
N PHE A 172 -7.94 6.97 -16.64
CA PHE A 172 -8.91 6.26 -17.48
C PHE A 172 -9.33 4.91 -16.87
N GLU A 173 -8.37 4.09 -16.43
CA GLU A 173 -8.64 2.82 -15.76
C GLU A 173 -9.45 3.02 -14.47
N ARG A 174 -9.13 4.05 -13.69
CA ARG A 174 -9.83 4.41 -12.45
C ARG A 174 -11.29 4.80 -12.73
N HIS A 175 -11.55 5.64 -13.72
CA HIS A 175 -12.94 5.99 -14.09
C HIS A 175 -13.73 4.78 -14.59
N LEU A 176 -13.09 3.88 -15.36
CA LEU A 176 -13.74 2.62 -15.74
C LEU A 176 -14.06 1.75 -14.52
N ASP A 177 -13.18 1.68 -13.53
CA ASP A 177 -13.40 0.87 -12.32
C ASP A 177 -14.47 1.48 -11.41
N GLU A 178 -14.49 2.81 -11.27
CA GLU A 178 -15.54 3.54 -10.55
C GLU A 178 -16.94 3.33 -11.17
N GLU A 179 -17.01 3.13 -12.48
CA GLU A 179 -18.23 2.77 -13.21
C GLU A 179 -18.51 1.25 -13.19
N GLY A 180 -17.63 0.42 -12.62
CA GLY A 180 -17.75 -1.04 -12.58
C GLY A 180 -17.53 -1.74 -13.93
N GLU A 181 -16.88 -1.04 -14.86
CA GLU A 181 -16.76 -1.40 -16.27
C GLU A 181 -15.35 -1.88 -16.67
N LEU A 182 -14.35 -1.72 -15.81
CA LEU A 182 -12.94 -1.98 -16.14
C LEU A 182 -12.69 -3.41 -16.61
N GLU A 183 -13.22 -4.42 -15.91
CA GLU A 183 -13.02 -5.82 -16.28
C GLU A 183 -13.71 -6.17 -17.61
N LEU A 184 -14.93 -5.67 -17.82
CA LEU A 184 -15.63 -5.85 -19.09
C LEU A 184 -14.90 -5.18 -20.26
N PHE A 185 -14.33 -4.00 -20.03
CA PHE A 185 -13.47 -3.33 -21.01
C PHE A 185 -12.24 -4.18 -21.35
N LYS A 186 -11.55 -4.74 -20.35
CA LYS A 186 -10.37 -5.62 -20.58
C LYS A 186 -10.75 -6.87 -21.37
N GLU A 187 -11.88 -7.50 -21.06
CA GLU A 187 -12.41 -8.65 -21.80
C GLU A 187 -12.66 -8.30 -23.27
N LYS A 188 -13.39 -7.20 -23.54
CA LYS A 188 -13.65 -6.72 -24.91
C LYS A 188 -12.38 -6.34 -25.65
N TYR A 189 -11.43 -5.72 -24.97
CA TYR A 189 -10.12 -5.39 -25.53
C TYR A 189 -9.40 -6.65 -26.00
N LEU A 190 -9.37 -7.69 -25.17
CA LEU A 190 -8.76 -8.98 -25.50
C LEU A 190 -9.49 -9.69 -26.64
N GLU A 191 -10.82 -9.70 -26.65
CA GLU A 191 -11.63 -10.31 -27.71
C GLU A 191 -11.30 -9.73 -29.09
N ILE A 192 -11.18 -8.41 -29.19
CA ILE A 192 -11.03 -7.69 -30.46
C ILE A 192 -9.56 -7.59 -30.89
N ASN A 193 -8.65 -7.28 -29.96
CA ASN A 193 -7.24 -7.02 -30.27
C ASN A 193 -6.33 -8.24 -30.09
N LYS A 194 -6.85 -9.33 -29.48
CA LYS A 194 -6.10 -10.57 -29.18
C LYS A 194 -4.84 -10.34 -28.31
N VAL A 195 -4.84 -9.26 -27.54
CA VAL A 195 -3.78 -8.88 -26.59
C VAL A 195 -4.45 -8.36 -25.33
N GLU A 196 -3.93 -8.74 -24.16
CA GLU A 196 -4.38 -8.23 -22.87
C GLU A 196 -4.17 -6.71 -22.78
N TRP A 197 -5.12 -6.02 -22.15
CA TRP A 197 -5.05 -4.56 -21.99
C TRP A 197 -3.77 -4.12 -21.29
N GLU A 198 -3.37 -4.79 -20.22
CA GLU A 198 -2.20 -4.49 -19.39
C GLU A 198 -0.90 -4.49 -20.21
N LYS A 199 -0.82 -5.30 -21.27
CA LYS A 199 0.33 -5.41 -22.16
C LYS A 199 0.36 -4.32 -23.24
N ASP A 200 -0.79 -3.74 -23.60
CA ASP A 200 -0.90 -2.74 -24.68
C ASP A 200 -1.21 -1.31 -24.18
N ARG A 201 -1.65 -1.15 -22.92
CA ARG A 201 -2.13 0.12 -22.34
C ARG A 201 -1.16 1.29 -22.48
N ASN A 202 0.15 1.04 -22.38
CA ASN A 202 1.18 2.08 -22.51
C ASN A 202 1.21 2.72 -23.92
N LYS A 203 0.74 1.99 -24.94
CA LYS A 203 0.65 2.46 -26.33
C LYS A 203 -0.71 3.06 -26.66
N ALA A 204 -1.70 2.93 -25.78
CA ALA A 204 -3.10 3.20 -26.10
C ALA A 204 -3.39 4.66 -26.46
N LEU A 205 -2.68 5.64 -25.90
CA LEU A 205 -2.84 7.06 -26.29
C LEU A 205 -1.92 7.50 -27.46
N GLY A 206 -1.03 6.61 -27.91
CA GLY A 206 -0.10 6.83 -29.02
C GLY A 206 -0.40 5.91 -30.21
N LEU A 207 0.54 5.02 -30.54
CA LEU A 207 0.41 4.09 -31.67
C LEU A 207 -0.83 3.17 -31.59
N GLY A 208 -1.29 2.86 -30.38
CA GLY A 208 -2.45 2.02 -30.12
C GLY A 208 -3.80 2.76 -30.14
N ARG A 209 -3.82 4.07 -30.43
CA ARG A 209 -5.02 4.91 -30.32
C ARG A 209 -6.21 4.41 -31.14
N GLN A 210 -5.96 3.96 -32.37
CA GLN A 210 -7.05 3.45 -33.22
C GLN A 210 -7.71 2.20 -32.63
N LYS A 211 -6.94 1.33 -31.95
CA LYS A 211 -7.50 0.17 -31.24
C LYS A 211 -8.40 0.62 -30.10
N LEU A 212 -7.96 1.59 -29.30
CA LEU A 212 -8.76 2.13 -28.20
C LEU A 212 -10.07 2.76 -28.68
N ILE A 213 -10.03 3.55 -29.77
CA ILE A 213 -11.23 4.11 -30.40
C ILE A 213 -12.18 3.00 -30.85
N LYS A 214 -11.67 1.96 -31.52
CA LYS A 214 -12.47 0.82 -31.96
C LYS A 214 -13.18 0.14 -30.78
N ILE A 215 -12.45 -0.11 -29.68
CA ILE A 215 -13.04 -0.67 -28.46
C ILE A 215 -14.14 0.23 -27.93
N LEU A 216 -13.89 1.53 -27.74
CA LEU A 216 -14.87 2.46 -27.20
C LEU A 216 -16.15 2.56 -28.06
N LYS A 217 -16.03 2.42 -29.38
CA LYS A 217 -17.18 2.36 -30.30
C LYS A 217 -17.99 1.07 -30.13
N GLU A 218 -17.32 -0.09 -30.08
CA GLU A 218 -18.00 -1.39 -29.97
C GLU A 218 -18.56 -1.65 -28.56
N TYR A 219 -17.83 -1.21 -27.54
CA TYR A 219 -18.14 -1.43 -26.13
C TYR A 219 -19.18 -0.43 -25.60
N ARG A 220 -18.98 0.87 -25.80
CA ARG A 220 -19.87 1.92 -25.30
C ARG A 220 -20.87 2.46 -26.33
N GLY A 221 -20.83 1.96 -27.56
CA GLY A 221 -21.69 2.47 -28.64
C GLY A 221 -21.41 3.93 -29.01
N LEU A 222 -20.21 4.45 -28.68
CA LEU A 222 -19.84 5.84 -28.97
C LEU A 222 -19.67 6.06 -30.47
N SER A 223 -20.00 7.27 -30.94
CA SER A 223 -19.54 7.73 -32.26
C SER A 223 -18.01 7.84 -32.25
N GLU A 224 -17.41 7.81 -33.44
CA GLU A 224 -15.96 7.96 -33.57
C GLU A 224 -15.47 9.31 -33.01
N GLU A 225 -16.21 10.38 -33.28
CA GLU A 225 -15.92 11.72 -32.75
C GLU A 225 -15.97 11.75 -31.22
N ASN A 226 -16.99 11.12 -30.61
CA ASN A 226 -17.10 11.08 -29.15
C ASN A 226 -16.00 10.23 -28.50
N ALA A 227 -15.63 9.11 -29.11
CA ALA A 227 -14.52 8.29 -28.63
C ALA A 227 -13.18 9.03 -28.74
N VAL A 228 -12.96 9.79 -29.82
CA VAL A 228 -11.80 10.66 -29.99
C VAL A 228 -11.76 11.74 -28.91
N GLN A 229 -12.88 12.43 -28.68
CA GLN A 229 -12.99 13.49 -27.68
C GLN A 229 -12.74 12.96 -26.26
N LEU A 230 -13.29 11.80 -25.92
CA LEU A 230 -13.07 11.15 -24.63
C LEU A 230 -11.57 10.91 -24.38
N ILE A 231 -10.86 10.35 -25.36
CA ILE A 231 -9.42 10.08 -25.26
C ILE A 231 -8.61 11.38 -25.09
N GLU A 232 -8.99 12.47 -25.78
CA GLU A 232 -8.29 13.75 -25.65
C GLU A 232 -8.50 14.39 -24.27
N ASN A 233 -9.65 14.20 -23.63
CA ASN A 233 -9.89 14.69 -22.26
C ASN A 233 -8.95 14.07 -21.21
N TYR A 234 -8.36 12.91 -21.48
CA TYR A 234 -7.36 12.30 -20.58
C TYR A 234 -5.92 12.76 -20.87
N LYS A 235 -5.66 13.43 -22.00
CA LYS A 235 -4.31 13.93 -22.35
C LYS A 235 -4.02 15.34 -21.82
N SER A 236 -5.07 16.08 -21.46
CA SER A 236 -5.03 17.46 -20.96
C SER A 236 -4.79 17.51 -19.46
#